data_AF-A0A0W0TUP0-F1
#
_entry.id   AF-A0A0W0TUP0-F1
#
_cell.length_a   1.000
_cell.length_b   1.000
_cell.length_c   1.000
_cell.angle_alpha   90.00
_cell.angle_beta   90.00
_cell.angle_gamma   90.00
#
_symmetry.space_group_name_H-M   'P 1'
#
loop_
_entity.id
_entity.type
_entity.pdbx_description
1 polymer ?
#
loop_
_entity_poly.entity_id
_entity_poly.type
_entity_poly.pdbx_seq_one_letter_code
_entity_poly.pdbx_strand_id
1 'polypeptide(L)'
;MQQPFFKEALDTESAKTFRDGLWDALDAYIDSNEDNKEKIPDFNFVEIIFGDLTKNQLSLSEIFKKIKQYVLDKGYDQAHQIFQELSTLDINSKYAAVFLEDEQNFSQSVVAIHEPTKNKLKKQITDFSTPSDHRDELVLLMMHDRSQKQSYNGYLVDANPFTIMLPSNQEELLMEKEEGKIAHTRRENKLLFEEIDRVISEDKSGSNRIQIIVKSGPHYTVLDIDKKNRSCLVIDAADDSRQNRFHQMPNFSHLIDKVIYVKSPDIPSGKVDPPTIKGSLQKDSCSCSIFALDHSFIVATFPPDLHERLGSQAKQEGERLFSVTWNQLSPEMVKNSQSTTVIKHYIEENPSSKEQILELTQNNTRNYGFEATKQEFLQIVNHYCKTCSDNELQERLRHTTSQSSQLESDSTQIYNV
;
A
#
# COMPACT_ATOMS: atom_id res chain seq x y z
N MET A 1 -49.86 6.00 -14.41
CA MET A 1 -49.28 4.66 -14.62
C MET A 1 -47.98 4.84 -15.38
N GLN A 2 -46.85 4.84 -14.68
CA GLN A 2 -45.52 4.85 -15.30
C GLN A 2 -45.23 3.43 -15.81
N GLN A 3 -44.72 3.30 -17.04
CA GLN A 3 -44.27 2.00 -17.56
C GLN A 3 -42.97 1.60 -16.85
N PRO A 4 -42.81 0.33 -16.44
CA PRO A 4 -41.56 -0.14 -15.86
C PRO A 4 -40.44 -0.08 -16.91
N PHE A 5 -39.26 0.38 -16.47
CA PHE A 5 -38.09 0.65 -17.33
C PHE A 5 -37.47 -0.61 -17.95
N PHE A 6 -37.71 -1.79 -17.39
CA PHE A 6 -37.07 -3.03 -17.82
C PHE A 6 -38.11 -4.11 -18.13
N LYS A 7 -38.49 -4.18 -19.41
CA LYS A 7 -39.39 -5.22 -19.94
C LYS A 7 -38.66 -6.45 -20.47
N GLU A 8 -37.35 -6.39 -20.64
CA GLU A 8 -36.57 -7.45 -21.27
C GLU A 8 -35.31 -7.76 -20.46
N ALA A 9 -34.83 -8.99 -20.59
CA ALA A 9 -33.64 -9.48 -19.91
C ALA A 9 -32.46 -8.55 -20.21
N LEU A 10 -31.81 -8.03 -19.15
CA LEU A 10 -30.51 -7.39 -19.29
C LEU A 10 -29.51 -8.49 -19.64
N ASP A 11 -28.85 -8.35 -20.79
CA ASP A 11 -27.66 -9.14 -21.07
C ASP A 11 -26.55 -8.82 -20.06
N THR A 12 -25.50 -9.64 -20.05
CA THR A 12 -24.36 -9.53 -19.12
C THR A 12 -23.77 -8.12 -19.10
N GLU A 13 -23.76 -7.43 -20.24
CA GLU A 13 -23.20 -6.10 -20.39
C GLU A 13 -24.12 -5.03 -19.80
N SER A 14 -25.43 -5.19 -19.96
CA SER A 14 -26.44 -4.31 -19.38
C SER A 14 -26.57 -4.48 -17.86
N ALA A 15 -26.37 -5.70 -17.34
CA ALA A 15 -26.30 -5.96 -15.90
C ALA A 15 -25.03 -5.36 -15.26
N LYS A 16 -23.89 -5.45 -15.96
CA LYS A 16 -22.64 -4.80 -15.57
C LYS A 16 -22.79 -3.28 -15.57
N THR A 17 -23.41 -2.72 -16.60
CA THR A 17 -23.73 -1.29 -16.70
C THR A 17 -24.64 -0.82 -15.57
N PHE A 18 -25.63 -1.63 -15.17
CA PHE A 18 -26.50 -1.30 -14.03
C PHE A 18 -25.74 -1.28 -12.70
N ARG A 19 -24.88 -2.29 -12.47
CA ARG A 19 -24.01 -2.34 -11.29
C ARG A 19 -23.08 -1.13 -11.25
N ASP A 20 -22.44 -0.83 -12.37
CA ASP A 20 -21.49 0.29 -12.46
C ASP A 20 -22.23 1.63 -12.33
N GLY A 21 -23.45 1.77 -12.85
CA GLY A 21 -24.31 2.94 -12.63
C GLY A 21 -24.82 3.09 -11.18
N LEU A 22 -24.99 1.98 -10.45
CA LEU A 22 -25.29 2.00 -9.02
C LEU A 22 -24.07 2.50 -8.23
N TRP A 23 -22.85 2.10 -8.62
CA TRP A 23 -21.61 2.61 -8.05
C TRP A 23 -21.44 4.11 -8.31
N ASP A 24 -21.59 4.55 -9.56
CA ASP A 24 -21.48 5.97 -9.92
C ASP A 24 -22.48 6.84 -9.15
N ALA A 25 -23.70 6.33 -8.92
CA ALA A 25 -24.73 7.04 -8.16
C ALA A 25 -24.41 7.12 -6.66
N LEU A 26 -23.81 6.07 -6.08
CA LEU A 26 -23.39 6.05 -4.68
C LEU A 26 -22.17 6.97 -4.47
N ASP A 27 -21.19 6.92 -5.36
CA ASP A 27 -19.99 7.75 -5.30
C ASP A 27 -20.35 9.23 -5.46
N ALA A 28 -21.17 9.58 -6.46
CA ALA A 28 -21.64 10.95 -6.64
C ALA A 28 -22.42 11.48 -5.43
N TYR A 29 -23.19 10.61 -4.75
CA TYR A 29 -23.92 10.98 -3.54
C TYR A 29 -22.98 11.18 -2.34
N ILE A 30 -21.96 10.34 -2.18
CA ILE A 30 -20.93 10.46 -1.13
C ILE A 30 -20.14 11.77 -1.33
N ASP A 31 -19.65 12.02 -2.55
CA ASP A 31 -18.88 13.21 -2.89
C ASP A 31 -19.69 14.50 -2.68
N SER A 32 -20.98 14.48 -3.03
CA SER A 32 -21.87 15.63 -2.87
C SER A 32 -22.24 15.92 -1.40
N ASN A 33 -21.98 14.98 -0.48
CA ASN A 33 -22.38 15.09 0.92
C ASN A 33 -21.20 14.86 1.90
N GLU A 34 -19.96 14.87 1.41
CA GLU A 34 -18.73 14.59 2.18
C GLU A 34 -18.56 15.51 3.40
N ASP A 35 -18.99 16.77 3.28
CA ASP A 35 -18.95 17.78 4.33
C ASP A 35 -20.09 17.68 5.36
N ASN A 36 -21.08 16.81 5.15
CA ASN A 36 -22.25 16.63 6.01
C ASN A 36 -22.53 15.14 6.27
N LYS A 37 -21.50 14.39 6.71
CA LYS A 37 -21.62 12.95 7.04
C LYS A 37 -22.77 12.62 8.01
N GLU A 38 -23.14 13.57 8.88
CA GLU A 38 -24.26 13.45 9.83
C GLU A 38 -25.67 13.54 9.20
N LYS A 39 -25.78 13.97 7.92
CA LYS A 39 -27.07 14.06 7.19
C LYS A 39 -27.35 12.85 6.29
N ILE A 40 -26.41 11.92 6.17
CA ILE A 40 -26.59 10.69 5.41
C ILE A 40 -27.27 9.68 6.36
N PRO A 41 -28.55 9.31 6.16
CA PRO A 41 -29.37 8.71 7.23
C PRO A 41 -28.88 7.39 7.80
N ASP A 42 -27.97 6.68 7.13
CA ASP A 42 -27.17 5.62 7.76
C ASP A 42 -25.90 5.32 6.94
N PHE A 43 -24.92 6.22 7.03
CA PHE A 43 -23.61 6.06 6.39
C PHE A 43 -22.92 4.75 6.80
N ASN A 44 -23.14 4.29 8.04
CA ASN A 44 -22.59 3.01 8.51
C ASN A 44 -23.16 1.83 7.74
N PHE A 45 -24.45 1.84 7.39
CA PHE A 45 -25.04 0.77 6.58
C PHE A 45 -24.46 0.75 5.17
N VAL A 46 -24.28 1.92 4.54
CA VAL A 46 -23.65 2.05 3.22
C VAL A 46 -22.18 1.63 3.26
N GLU A 47 -21.43 2.01 4.30
CA GLU A 47 -20.06 1.55 4.52
C GLU A 47 -19.96 0.05 4.81
N ILE A 48 -20.95 -0.56 5.48
CA ILE A 48 -21.00 -2.00 5.69
C ILE A 48 -21.24 -2.73 4.36
N ILE A 49 -22.19 -2.26 3.54
CA ILE A 49 -22.43 -2.86 2.22
C ILE A 49 -21.22 -2.66 1.30
N PHE A 50 -20.61 -1.46 1.32
CA PHE A 50 -19.37 -1.16 0.63
C PHE A 50 -18.22 -2.06 1.11
N GLY A 51 -18.07 -2.22 2.42
CA GLY A 51 -17.05 -3.07 3.04
C GLY A 51 -17.23 -4.55 2.74
N ASP A 52 -18.47 -5.03 2.71
CA ASP A 52 -18.80 -6.42 2.40
C ASP A 52 -18.61 -6.72 0.90
N LEU A 53 -18.95 -5.76 0.02
CA LEU A 53 -18.74 -5.81 -1.44
C LEU A 53 -17.26 -5.77 -1.81
N THR A 54 -16.50 -4.83 -1.25
CA THR A 54 -15.07 -4.64 -1.57
C THR A 54 -14.19 -5.76 -1.05
N LYS A 55 -14.65 -6.50 -0.05
CA LYS A 55 -13.95 -7.67 0.52
C LYS A 55 -14.41 -9.01 -0.05
N ASN A 56 -15.33 -9.02 -1.02
CA ASN A 56 -15.95 -10.24 -1.58
C ASN A 56 -16.48 -11.19 -0.49
N GLN A 57 -16.90 -10.67 0.66
CA GLN A 57 -17.30 -11.50 1.82
C GLN A 57 -18.74 -11.98 1.74
N LEU A 58 -19.55 -11.35 0.89
CA LEU A 58 -20.95 -11.68 0.68
C LEU A 58 -21.24 -11.74 -0.81
N SER A 59 -22.01 -12.74 -1.20
CA SER A 59 -22.61 -12.80 -2.53
C SER A 59 -23.58 -11.62 -2.72
N LEU A 60 -23.82 -11.23 -3.98
CA LEU A 60 -24.84 -10.23 -4.31
C LEU A 60 -26.21 -10.57 -3.68
N SER A 61 -26.56 -11.85 -3.59
CA SER A 61 -27.76 -12.35 -2.91
C SER A 61 -27.82 -11.98 -1.43
N GLU A 62 -26.71 -12.16 -0.71
CA GLU A 62 -26.61 -11.82 0.71
C GLU A 62 -26.62 -10.32 0.96
N ILE A 63 -26.03 -9.54 0.04
CA ILE A 63 -26.10 -8.08 0.05
C ILE A 63 -27.54 -7.61 -0.12
N PHE A 64 -28.27 -8.13 -1.11
CA PHE A 64 -29.69 -7.80 -1.29
C PHE A 64 -30.55 -8.22 -0.10
N LYS A 65 -30.25 -9.37 0.52
CA LYS A 65 -30.93 -9.85 1.73
C LYS A 65 -30.68 -8.93 2.93
N LYS A 66 -29.44 -8.48 3.12
CA LYS A 66 -29.08 -7.52 4.19
C LYS A 66 -29.77 -6.18 3.99
N ILE A 67 -29.81 -5.67 2.75
CA ILE A 67 -30.49 -4.41 2.50
C ILE A 67 -31.99 -4.54 2.72
N LYS A 68 -32.62 -5.59 2.19
CA LYS A 68 -34.04 -5.91 2.43
C LYS A 68 -34.38 -5.99 3.93
N GLN A 69 -33.54 -6.65 4.73
CA GLN A 69 -33.74 -6.74 6.18
C GLN A 69 -33.65 -5.36 6.85
N TYR A 70 -32.63 -4.57 6.50
CA TYR A 70 -32.44 -3.23 7.04
C TYR A 70 -33.60 -2.28 6.67
N VAL A 71 -34.13 -2.38 5.45
CA VAL A 71 -35.33 -1.66 4.97
C VAL A 71 -36.54 -1.94 5.85
N LEU A 72 -36.80 -3.23 6.10
CA LEU A 72 -37.93 -3.71 6.88
C LEU A 72 -37.83 -3.24 8.35
N ASP A 73 -36.61 -3.15 8.87
CA ASP A 73 -36.36 -2.82 10.27
C ASP A 73 -36.35 -1.31 10.56
N LYS A 74 -36.08 -0.45 9.56
CA LYS A 74 -35.85 1.00 9.78
C LYS A 74 -36.86 1.97 9.19
N GLY A 75 -37.70 1.55 8.23
CA GLY A 75 -38.71 2.43 7.61
C GLY A 75 -38.10 3.47 6.66
N TYR A 76 -38.74 3.72 5.52
CA TYR A 76 -37.99 3.75 4.25
C TYR A 76 -38.54 4.73 3.19
N ASP A 77 -38.94 5.94 3.57
CA ASP A 77 -39.83 6.74 2.72
C ASP A 77 -39.21 7.31 1.42
N GLN A 78 -37.90 7.17 1.18
CA GLN A 78 -37.27 7.54 -0.10
C GLN A 78 -36.54 6.42 -0.83
N ALA A 79 -36.17 5.34 -0.14
CA ALA A 79 -35.52 4.18 -0.75
C ALA A 79 -36.55 3.10 -1.18
N HIS A 80 -37.84 3.32 -0.90
CA HIS A 80 -38.93 2.39 -1.19
C HIS A 80 -39.04 1.96 -2.66
N GLN A 81 -38.73 2.86 -3.60
CA GLN A 81 -38.99 2.62 -5.02
C GLN A 81 -37.91 1.74 -5.69
N ILE A 82 -36.65 1.93 -5.31
CA ILE A 82 -35.51 1.12 -5.79
C ILE A 82 -35.52 -0.27 -5.13
N PHE A 83 -35.94 -0.35 -3.87
CA PHE A 83 -35.91 -1.61 -3.11
C PHE A 83 -37.14 -2.51 -3.29
N GLN A 84 -38.30 -1.98 -3.69
CA GLN A 84 -39.43 -2.81 -4.10
C GLN A 84 -39.09 -3.69 -5.31
N GLU A 85 -38.35 -3.15 -6.29
CA GLU A 85 -37.96 -3.91 -7.49
C GLU A 85 -36.90 -4.98 -7.19
N LEU A 86 -35.98 -4.72 -6.26
CA LEU A 86 -34.98 -5.69 -5.80
C LEU A 86 -35.61 -6.87 -5.03
N SER A 87 -36.71 -6.62 -4.31
CA SER A 87 -37.40 -7.66 -3.55
C SER A 87 -38.13 -8.70 -4.44
N THR A 88 -38.46 -8.33 -5.68
CA THR A 88 -39.07 -9.22 -6.69
C THR A 88 -38.08 -10.13 -7.41
N LEU A 89 -36.77 -9.86 -7.34
CA LEU A 89 -35.71 -10.67 -7.96
C LEU A 89 -35.45 -12.01 -7.23
N ASP A 90 -35.72 -12.04 -5.92
CA ASP A 90 -35.51 -13.18 -5.00
C ASP A 90 -36.37 -14.41 -5.34
N ILE A 91 -37.40 -14.25 -6.18
CA ILE A 91 -38.36 -15.33 -6.52
C ILE A 91 -38.04 -15.98 -7.88
N ASN A 92 -37.07 -15.44 -8.64
CA ASN A 92 -36.81 -15.91 -9.99
C ASN A 92 -35.76 -17.03 -10.02
N SER A 93 -36.23 -18.28 -10.16
CA SER A 93 -35.43 -19.51 -10.27
C SER A 93 -34.36 -19.48 -11.36
N LYS A 94 -34.42 -18.52 -12.28
CA LYS A 94 -33.44 -18.29 -13.35
C LYS A 94 -32.06 -17.84 -12.83
N TYR A 95 -31.98 -17.17 -11.69
CA TYR A 95 -30.70 -16.68 -11.14
C TYR A 95 -29.98 -17.72 -10.29
N ALA A 96 -30.68 -18.75 -9.80
CA ALA A 96 -30.09 -19.84 -9.00
C ALA A 96 -28.98 -20.61 -9.73
N ALA A 97 -29.04 -20.72 -11.06
CA ALA A 97 -28.06 -21.45 -11.86
C ALA A 97 -26.73 -20.69 -12.03
N VAL A 98 -26.75 -19.35 -12.06
CA VAL A 98 -25.55 -18.52 -12.15
C VAL A 98 -24.72 -18.62 -10.88
N PHE A 99 -25.37 -18.74 -9.72
CA PHE A 99 -24.72 -18.85 -8.41
C PHE A 99 -24.04 -20.21 -8.18
N LEU A 100 -24.49 -21.27 -8.87
CA LEU A 100 -23.91 -22.63 -8.78
C LEU A 100 -22.59 -22.79 -9.57
N GLU A 101 -22.40 -22.01 -10.64
CA GLU A 101 -21.13 -21.99 -11.39
C GLU A 101 -20.02 -21.23 -10.64
N ASP A 102 -20.37 -20.17 -9.91
CA ASP A 102 -19.41 -19.43 -9.09
C ASP A 102 -18.87 -20.29 -7.92
N GLU A 103 -19.73 -21.08 -7.26
CA GLU A 103 -19.28 -22.02 -6.19
C GLU A 103 -18.27 -23.06 -6.70
N GLN A 104 -18.37 -23.50 -7.95
CA GLN A 104 -17.40 -24.46 -8.53
C GLN A 104 -16.05 -23.81 -8.84
N ASN A 105 -16.05 -22.54 -9.27
CA ASN A 105 -14.83 -21.80 -9.59
C ASN A 105 -14.02 -21.39 -8.35
N PHE A 106 -14.67 -21.20 -7.19
CA PHE A 106 -14.00 -20.84 -5.92
C PHE A 106 -13.28 -22.00 -5.21
N SER A 107 -13.49 -23.25 -5.65
CA SER A 107 -12.84 -24.44 -5.07
C SER A 107 -11.46 -24.78 -5.64
N GLN A 108 -11.00 -24.03 -6.66
CA GLN A 108 -9.65 -24.14 -7.19
C GLN A 108 -8.72 -23.13 -6.50
N SER A 109 -7.62 -23.60 -5.91
CA SER A 109 -6.60 -22.71 -5.34
C SER A 109 -6.14 -21.73 -6.42
N VAL A 110 -6.27 -20.43 -6.18
CA VAL A 110 -5.74 -19.38 -7.05
C VAL A 110 -4.20 -19.37 -6.92
N VAL A 111 -3.56 -20.36 -7.54
CA VAL A 111 -2.15 -20.33 -7.93
C VAL A 111 -2.10 -19.89 -9.39
N ALA A 112 -2.77 -18.77 -9.70
CA ALA A 112 -2.54 -18.06 -10.94
C ALA A 112 -1.57 -16.91 -10.61
N ILE A 113 -0.29 -17.24 -10.50
CA ILE A 113 0.76 -16.23 -10.58
C ILE A 113 0.66 -15.68 -12.01
N HIS A 114 -0.04 -14.56 -12.19
CA HIS A 114 -0.15 -13.95 -13.51
C HIS A 114 1.23 -13.48 -13.95
N GLU A 115 1.79 -14.18 -14.94
CA GLU A 115 3.08 -13.84 -15.52
C GLU A 115 3.11 -12.37 -15.99
N PRO A 116 4.12 -11.58 -15.55
CA PRO A 116 4.21 -10.18 -15.92
C PRO A 116 4.53 -10.05 -17.41
N THR A 117 3.62 -9.43 -18.16
CA THR A 117 3.85 -9.12 -19.59
C THR A 117 4.46 -7.73 -19.75
N LYS A 118 5.25 -7.49 -20.81
CA LYS A 118 5.74 -6.15 -21.18
C LYS A 118 4.64 -5.08 -21.24
N ASN A 119 3.46 -5.46 -21.70
CA ASN A 119 2.32 -4.55 -21.78
C ASN A 119 1.79 -4.16 -20.39
N LYS A 120 1.80 -5.10 -19.43
CA LYS A 120 1.44 -4.85 -18.04
C LYS A 120 2.42 -3.84 -17.41
N LEU A 121 3.72 -4.09 -17.53
CA LEU A 121 4.79 -3.20 -17.06
C LEU A 121 4.68 -1.78 -17.61
N LYS A 122 4.40 -1.63 -18.92
CA LYS A 122 4.21 -0.31 -19.52
C LYS A 122 3.00 0.42 -18.96
N LYS A 123 1.86 -0.26 -18.80
CA LYS A 123 0.63 0.33 -18.26
C LYS A 123 0.81 0.82 -16.82
N GLN A 124 1.46 0.02 -15.98
CA GLN A 124 1.71 0.30 -14.56
C GLN A 124 2.45 1.62 -14.29
N ILE A 125 3.32 2.03 -15.19
CA ILE A 125 4.20 3.19 -15.00
C ILE A 125 3.65 4.40 -15.76
N THR A 126 2.76 4.19 -16.73
CA THR A 126 2.03 5.29 -17.37
C THR A 126 0.81 5.74 -16.57
N ASP A 127 0.22 4.85 -15.76
CA ASP A 127 -0.97 5.13 -14.96
C ASP A 127 -0.76 4.78 -13.49
N PHE A 128 -0.32 5.78 -12.72
CA PHE A 128 -0.20 5.66 -11.26
C PHE A 128 -1.53 5.90 -10.54
N SER A 129 -2.61 6.27 -11.22
CA SER A 129 -3.89 6.57 -10.58
C SER A 129 -4.62 5.32 -10.08
N THR A 130 -4.19 4.13 -10.50
CA THR A 130 -4.77 2.84 -10.11
C THR A 130 -3.89 2.12 -9.08
N PRO A 131 -4.31 1.98 -7.80
CA PRO A 131 -3.55 1.31 -6.73
C PRO A 131 -3.40 -0.21 -6.82
N SER A 132 -3.41 -0.81 -8.02
CA SER A 132 -3.40 -2.27 -8.19
C SER A 132 -2.09 -2.96 -7.78
N ASP A 133 -2.14 -4.28 -7.54
CA ASP A 133 -1.08 -5.24 -7.14
C ASP A 133 0.05 -5.43 -8.16
N HIS A 134 0.43 -4.34 -8.78
CA HIS A 134 1.11 -4.27 -10.05
C HIS A 134 2.28 -3.27 -9.94
N ARG A 135 2.54 -2.73 -8.76
CA ARG A 135 3.69 -1.84 -8.50
C ARG A 135 4.94 -2.63 -8.14
N ASP A 136 4.79 -3.91 -7.81
CA ASP A 136 5.88 -4.78 -7.38
C ASP A 136 6.87 -5.02 -8.51
N GLU A 137 6.39 -5.27 -9.73
CA GLU A 137 7.31 -5.54 -10.85
C GLU A 137 8.11 -4.30 -11.25
N LEU A 138 7.52 -3.10 -11.13
CA LEU A 138 8.27 -1.84 -11.24
C LEU A 138 9.36 -1.76 -10.16
N VAL A 139 8.99 -1.97 -8.89
CA VAL A 139 9.93 -1.88 -7.76
C VAL A 139 11.10 -2.86 -7.97
N LEU A 140 10.81 -4.12 -8.28
CA LEU A 140 11.80 -5.16 -8.51
C LEU A 140 12.74 -4.86 -9.69
N LEU A 141 12.22 -4.42 -10.83
CA LEU A 141 13.06 -4.05 -11.98
C LEU A 141 13.98 -2.88 -11.69
N MET A 142 13.50 -1.90 -10.93
CA MET A 142 14.28 -0.73 -10.56
C MET A 142 15.36 -1.08 -9.54
N MET A 143 15.04 -1.92 -8.56
CA MET A 143 16.02 -2.47 -7.62
C MET A 143 17.12 -3.24 -8.36
N HIS A 144 16.75 -4.06 -9.36
CA HIS A 144 17.70 -4.73 -10.24
C HIS A 144 18.57 -3.73 -11.01
N ASP A 145 17.98 -2.73 -11.67
CA ASP A 145 18.73 -1.71 -12.42
C ASP A 145 19.77 -0.99 -11.55
N ARG A 146 19.39 -0.60 -10.33
CA ARG A 146 20.29 0.11 -9.43
C ARG A 146 21.38 -0.77 -8.86
N SER A 147 21.10 -2.05 -8.56
CA SER A 147 22.16 -2.97 -8.11
C SER A 147 23.25 -3.18 -9.17
N GLN A 148 22.95 -2.96 -10.46
CA GLN A 148 23.96 -2.97 -11.52
C GLN A 148 24.81 -1.68 -11.61
N LYS A 149 24.28 -0.55 -11.13
CA LYS A 149 24.88 0.78 -11.31
C LYS A 149 25.64 1.28 -10.08
N GLN A 150 25.26 0.81 -8.90
CA GLN A 150 25.86 1.21 -7.62
C GLN A 150 25.76 0.07 -6.61
N SER A 151 26.53 0.14 -5.52
CA SER A 151 26.41 -0.81 -4.41
C SER A 151 25.07 -0.57 -3.70
N TYR A 152 24.04 -1.25 -4.16
CA TYR A 152 22.69 -1.21 -3.63
C TYR A 152 22.27 -2.62 -3.22
N ASN A 153 21.98 -2.79 -1.93
CA ASN A 153 21.65 -4.08 -1.31
C ASN A 153 20.19 -4.04 -0.87
N GLY A 154 19.31 -4.00 -1.87
CA GLY A 154 17.87 -3.84 -1.71
C GLY A 154 17.13 -5.17 -1.61
N TYR A 155 16.14 -5.24 -0.71
CA TYR A 155 15.20 -6.33 -0.56
C TYR A 155 13.75 -5.82 -0.59
N LEU A 156 12.82 -6.62 -1.12
CA LEU A 156 11.38 -6.35 -1.06
C LEU A 156 10.73 -7.40 -0.15
N VAL A 157 10.12 -6.96 0.94
CA VAL A 157 9.34 -7.80 1.86
C VAL A 157 7.86 -7.49 1.66
N ASP A 158 7.07 -8.48 1.28
CA ASP A 158 5.61 -8.35 1.24
C ASP A 158 5.01 -8.69 2.60
N ALA A 159 4.39 -7.70 3.25
CA ALA A 159 3.72 -7.90 4.53
C ALA A 159 2.28 -8.42 4.40
N ASN A 160 1.71 -8.44 3.19
CA ASN A 160 0.33 -8.89 2.96
C ASN A 160 0.02 -10.29 3.50
N PRO A 161 0.90 -11.28 3.34
CA PRO A 161 0.69 -12.61 3.94
C PRO A 161 0.52 -12.56 5.46
N PHE A 162 1.09 -11.54 6.12
CA PHE A 162 1.00 -11.38 7.57
C PHE A 162 -0.18 -10.50 8.01
N THR A 163 -0.75 -9.67 7.12
CA THR A 163 -1.82 -8.70 7.48
C THR A 163 -3.22 -9.02 6.94
N ILE A 164 -3.35 -9.84 5.90
CA ILE A 164 -4.65 -10.05 5.21
C ILE A 164 -5.23 -11.45 5.47
N MET A 165 -4.44 -12.41 5.97
CA MET A 165 -4.82 -13.83 5.91
C MET A 165 -4.57 -14.67 7.16
N LEU A 166 -4.23 -14.08 8.31
CA LEU A 166 -4.13 -14.90 9.52
C LEU A 166 -5.53 -15.09 10.10
N PRO A 167 -6.12 -16.30 10.08
CA PRO A 167 -7.35 -16.53 10.83
C PRO A 167 -7.06 -16.33 12.32
N SER A 168 -8.04 -15.80 13.05
CA SER A 168 -7.97 -15.79 14.51
C SER A 168 -7.78 -17.21 15.03
N ASN A 169 -6.82 -17.40 15.93
CA ASN A 169 -6.64 -18.70 16.57
C ASN A 169 -7.72 -18.91 17.66
N GLN A 170 -7.85 -20.13 18.17
CA GLN A 170 -8.88 -20.44 19.17
C GLN A 170 -8.76 -19.60 20.44
N GLU A 171 -7.55 -19.21 20.85
CA GLU A 171 -7.34 -18.34 22.00
C GLU A 171 -7.84 -16.92 21.74
N GLU A 172 -7.51 -16.33 20.59
CA GLU A 172 -7.97 -14.99 20.16
C GLU A 172 -9.50 -14.90 20.05
N LEU A 173 -10.16 -15.98 19.63
CA LEU A 173 -11.63 -16.06 19.52
C LEU A 173 -12.33 -16.10 20.89
N LEU A 174 -11.62 -16.53 21.94
CA LEU A 174 -12.14 -16.61 23.30
C LEU A 174 -11.85 -15.34 24.12
N MET A 175 -11.01 -14.45 23.61
CA MET A 175 -10.69 -13.16 24.22
C MET A 175 -11.82 -12.14 24.02
N GLU A 176 -11.85 -11.10 24.85
CA GLU A 176 -12.70 -9.94 24.57
C GLU A 176 -12.31 -9.32 23.23
N LYS A 177 -13.28 -8.74 22.51
CA LYS A 177 -13.09 -8.26 21.13
C LYS A 177 -11.88 -7.33 20.97
N GLU A 178 -11.62 -6.46 21.94
CA GLU A 178 -10.47 -5.55 21.90
C GLU A 178 -9.15 -6.28 22.19
N GLU A 179 -9.14 -7.15 23.20
CA GLU A 179 -7.99 -7.99 23.53
C GLU A 179 -7.60 -8.91 22.36
N GLY A 180 -8.59 -9.54 21.72
CA GLY A 180 -8.39 -10.37 20.54
C GLY A 180 -7.79 -9.59 19.37
N LYS A 181 -8.25 -8.35 19.11
CA LYS A 181 -7.64 -7.48 18.09
C LYS A 181 -6.18 -7.13 18.42
N ILE A 182 -5.89 -6.81 19.68
CA ILE A 182 -4.52 -6.48 20.12
C ILE A 182 -3.61 -7.70 19.98
N ALA A 183 -4.07 -8.88 20.40
CA ALA A 183 -3.35 -10.14 20.27
C ALA A 183 -3.08 -10.47 18.80
N HIS A 184 -4.09 -10.30 17.94
CA HIS A 184 -3.98 -10.48 16.50
C HIS A 184 -2.88 -9.59 15.91
N THR A 185 -2.97 -8.27 16.11
CA THR A 185 -1.96 -7.32 15.60
C THR A 185 -0.55 -7.61 16.13
N ARG A 186 -0.41 -8.06 17.38
CA ARG A 186 0.90 -8.49 17.92
C ARG A 186 1.46 -9.70 17.17
N ARG A 187 0.61 -10.66 16.79
CA ARG A 187 1.00 -11.84 16.01
C ARG A 187 1.40 -11.45 14.59
N GLU A 188 0.64 -10.60 13.92
CA GLU A 188 0.98 -10.08 12.58
C GLU A 188 2.34 -9.36 12.58
N ASN A 189 2.54 -8.45 13.56
CA ASN A 189 3.79 -7.73 13.72
C ASN A 189 4.96 -8.68 14.00
N LYS A 190 4.77 -9.67 14.88
CA LYS A 190 5.81 -10.66 15.18
C LYS A 190 6.28 -11.38 13.91
N LEU A 191 5.36 -11.88 13.08
CA LEU A 191 5.70 -12.59 11.85
C LEU A 191 6.40 -11.69 10.82
N LEU A 192 5.90 -10.47 10.64
CA LEU A 192 6.56 -9.49 9.76
C LEU A 192 8.00 -9.20 10.22
N PHE A 193 8.22 -9.01 11.53
CA PHE A 193 9.54 -8.71 12.07
C PHE A 193 10.47 -9.92 12.07
N GLU A 194 9.95 -11.14 12.22
CA GLU A 194 10.71 -12.37 12.00
C GLU A 194 11.18 -12.50 10.55
N GLU A 195 10.35 -12.14 9.57
CA GLU A 195 10.73 -12.12 8.16
C GLU A 195 11.78 -11.05 7.85
N ILE A 196 11.66 -9.86 8.45
CA ILE A 196 12.70 -8.82 8.37
C ILE A 196 14.01 -9.33 8.99
N ASP A 197 13.96 -9.97 10.16
CA ASP A 197 15.14 -10.53 10.83
C ASP A 197 15.80 -11.64 9.98
N ARG A 198 14.99 -12.46 9.30
CA ARG A 198 15.48 -13.46 8.34
C ARG A 198 16.24 -12.79 7.20
N VAL A 199 15.66 -11.76 6.57
CA VAL A 199 16.31 -10.99 5.49
C VAL A 199 17.63 -10.38 5.95
N ILE A 200 17.66 -9.80 7.15
CA ILE A 200 18.89 -9.23 7.74
C ILE A 200 19.96 -10.32 7.94
N SER A 201 19.56 -11.48 8.45
CA SER A 201 20.47 -12.59 8.79
C SER A 201 21.01 -13.31 7.55
N GLU A 202 20.19 -13.44 6.51
CA GLU A 202 20.53 -14.13 5.27
C GLU A 202 21.21 -13.23 4.24
N ASP A 203 21.33 -11.91 4.49
CA ASP A 203 22.02 -10.99 3.58
C ASP A 203 23.49 -11.39 3.37
N LYS A 204 23.85 -11.65 2.10
CA LYS A 204 25.20 -12.05 1.67
C LYS A 204 25.96 -10.95 0.94
N SER A 205 25.43 -9.72 0.91
CA SER A 205 26.05 -8.60 0.19
C SER A 205 27.45 -8.23 0.68
N GLY A 206 27.80 -8.62 1.91
CA GLY A 206 29.02 -8.17 2.60
C GLY A 206 28.95 -6.71 3.06
N SER A 207 27.87 -5.99 2.75
CA SER A 207 27.63 -4.63 3.24
C SER A 207 27.19 -4.66 4.69
N ASN A 208 27.55 -3.62 5.44
CA ASN A 208 26.99 -3.39 6.77
C ASN A 208 25.56 -2.84 6.70
N ARG A 209 25.25 -2.10 5.62
CA ARG A 209 23.95 -1.46 5.41
C ARG A 209 23.18 -2.13 4.28
N ILE A 210 21.89 -2.40 4.53
CA ILE A 210 20.94 -2.91 3.54
C ILE A 210 19.69 -2.05 3.53
N GLN A 211 19.00 -2.05 2.40
CA GLN A 211 17.72 -1.36 2.25
C GLN A 211 16.61 -2.41 2.08
N ILE A 212 15.55 -2.30 2.86
CA ILE A 212 14.38 -3.18 2.76
C ILE A 212 13.18 -2.29 2.45
N ILE A 213 12.52 -2.53 1.33
CA ILE A 213 11.22 -1.96 1.02
C ILE A 213 10.18 -2.94 1.55
N VAL A 214 9.28 -2.48 2.42
CA VAL A 214 8.17 -3.28 2.94
C VAL A 214 6.89 -2.84 2.23
N LYS A 215 6.25 -3.77 1.52
CA LYS A 215 4.89 -3.60 0.96
C LYS A 215 3.86 -4.00 2.00
N SER A 216 2.80 -3.23 2.17
CA SER A 216 1.71 -3.53 3.11
C SER A 216 0.39 -3.01 2.57
N GLY A 217 -0.43 -3.92 2.07
CA GLY A 217 -1.49 -3.60 1.13
C GLY A 217 -0.91 -2.86 -0.09
N PRO A 218 -1.47 -1.70 -0.46
CA PRO A 218 -0.93 -0.86 -1.54
C PRO A 218 0.21 0.08 -1.09
N HIS A 219 0.58 0.09 0.19
CA HIS A 219 1.55 1.04 0.76
C HIS A 219 2.97 0.48 0.78
N TYR A 220 3.96 1.36 0.54
CA TYR A 220 5.39 1.00 0.55
C TYR A 220 6.15 1.86 1.55
N THR A 221 6.99 1.24 2.37
CA THR A 221 7.83 1.89 3.39
C THR A 221 9.27 1.42 3.24
N VAL A 222 10.24 2.31 3.44
CA VAL A 222 11.66 1.95 3.39
C VAL A 222 12.20 1.78 4.79
N LEU A 223 12.99 0.73 4.98
CA LEU A 223 13.85 0.50 6.11
C LEU A 223 15.29 0.51 5.62
N ASP A 224 16.11 1.43 6.12
CA ASP A 224 17.57 1.33 5.97
C ASP A 224 18.12 0.72 7.25
N ILE A 225 18.74 -0.46 7.15
CA ILE A 225 19.24 -1.23 8.28
C ILE A 225 20.75 -1.10 8.36
N ASP A 226 21.27 -0.70 9.51
CA ASP A 226 22.68 -0.80 9.88
C ASP A 226 22.88 -2.01 10.81
N LYS A 227 23.44 -3.08 10.25
CA LYS A 227 23.58 -4.36 10.96
C LYS A 227 24.56 -4.29 12.12
N LYS A 228 25.66 -3.56 11.97
CA LYS A 228 26.70 -3.40 13.01
C LYS A 228 26.17 -2.60 14.19
N ASN A 229 25.44 -1.52 13.93
CA ASN A 229 24.90 -0.66 14.98
C ASN A 229 23.50 -1.10 15.45
N ARG A 230 22.94 -2.16 14.84
CA ARG A 230 21.62 -2.71 15.14
C ARG A 230 20.54 -1.63 15.12
N SER A 231 20.62 -0.75 14.11
CA SER A 231 19.73 0.39 13.99
C SER A 231 18.98 0.37 12.67
N CYS A 232 17.74 0.87 12.71
CA CYS A 232 16.83 0.94 11.58
C CYS A 232 16.36 2.38 11.39
N LEU A 233 16.54 2.93 10.18
CA LEU A 233 15.96 4.20 9.76
C LEU A 233 14.70 3.89 8.94
N VAL A 234 13.55 4.31 9.44
CA VAL A 234 12.24 4.09 8.81
C VAL A 234 11.82 5.35 8.06
N ILE A 235 11.54 5.21 6.77
CA ILE A 235 11.22 6.31 5.86
C ILE A 235 9.87 6.04 5.20
N ASP A 236 8.89 6.88 5.52
CA ASP A 236 7.55 6.87 4.92
C ASP A 236 7.18 8.27 4.45
N ALA A 237 7.16 8.48 3.12
CA ALA A 237 6.87 9.78 2.51
C ALA A 237 5.46 10.31 2.81
N ALA A 238 4.50 9.42 3.09
CA ALA A 238 3.14 9.77 3.46
C ALA A 238 3.00 10.06 4.97
N ASP A 239 3.97 9.65 5.78
CA ASP A 239 3.88 9.65 7.26
C ASP A 239 2.59 8.96 7.72
N ASP A 240 2.33 7.77 7.19
CA ASP A 240 1.10 7.03 7.43
C ASP A 240 1.13 6.42 8.84
N SER A 241 0.17 6.83 9.67
CA SER A 241 0.03 6.34 11.05
C SER A 241 -0.09 4.81 11.16
N ARG A 242 -0.54 4.12 10.10
CA ARG A 242 -0.60 2.65 10.06
C ARG A 242 0.79 2.02 10.07
N GLN A 243 1.81 2.74 9.60
CA GLN A 243 3.21 2.30 9.62
C GLN A 243 3.89 2.53 10.98
N ASN A 244 3.21 3.16 11.95
CA ASN A 244 3.71 3.30 13.32
C ASN A 244 4.01 1.95 14.00
N ARG A 245 3.52 0.81 13.48
CA ARG A 245 3.94 -0.52 13.95
C ARG A 245 5.46 -0.71 13.90
N PHE A 246 6.17 -0.07 12.97
CA PHE A 246 7.64 -0.12 12.91
C PHE A 246 8.30 0.54 14.12
N HIS A 247 7.60 1.39 14.88
CA HIS A 247 8.08 1.88 16.18
C HIS A 247 8.25 0.74 17.20
N GLN A 248 7.50 -0.35 17.03
CA GLN A 248 7.55 -1.51 17.89
C GLN A 248 8.60 -2.53 17.46
N MET A 249 9.32 -2.30 16.35
CA MET A 249 10.34 -3.22 15.84
C MET A 249 11.34 -3.66 16.92
N PRO A 250 11.87 -2.79 17.82
CA PRO A 250 12.78 -3.23 18.88
C PRO A 250 12.18 -4.16 19.95
N ASN A 251 10.85 -4.33 19.95
CA ASN A 251 10.15 -5.25 20.85
C ASN A 251 9.99 -6.65 20.25
N PHE A 252 10.14 -6.78 18.93
CA PHE A 252 9.87 -8.02 18.19
C PHE A 252 11.10 -8.52 17.43
N SER A 253 11.97 -7.62 16.97
CA SER A 253 13.24 -7.95 16.34
C SER A 253 14.33 -8.07 17.40
N HIS A 254 15.13 -9.13 17.30
CA HIS A 254 16.31 -9.33 18.14
C HIS A 254 17.59 -8.78 17.49
N LEU A 255 17.49 -8.24 16.27
CA LEU A 255 18.60 -7.69 15.49
C LEU A 255 18.60 -6.16 15.45
N ILE A 256 17.50 -5.52 15.88
CA ILE A 256 17.33 -4.07 15.88
C ILE A 256 17.09 -3.57 17.31
N ASP A 257 18.00 -2.75 17.82
CA ASP A 257 17.91 -2.14 19.15
C ASP A 257 17.44 -0.69 19.10
N LYS A 258 17.56 -0.04 17.95
CA LYS A 258 17.25 1.38 17.77
C LYS A 258 16.47 1.63 16.49
N VAL A 259 15.34 2.34 16.60
CA VAL A 259 14.58 2.82 15.44
C VAL A 259 14.64 4.34 15.38
N ILE A 260 14.98 4.87 14.21
CA ILE A 260 14.91 6.29 13.86
C ILE A 260 13.79 6.42 12.83
N TYR A 261 12.69 7.09 13.19
CA TYR A 261 11.56 7.30 12.28
C TYR A 261 11.61 8.69 11.67
N VAL A 262 11.49 8.80 10.35
CA VAL A 262 11.40 10.09 9.66
C VAL A 262 9.94 10.58 9.70
N LYS A 263 9.71 11.68 10.42
CA LYS A 263 8.39 12.31 10.57
C LYS A 263 8.22 13.51 9.65
N SER A 264 6.97 13.80 9.31
CA SER A 264 6.63 15.10 8.73
C SER A 264 6.85 16.23 9.75
N PRO A 265 7.46 17.36 9.36
CA PRO A 265 7.49 18.54 10.21
C PRO A 265 6.08 19.15 10.33
N ASP A 266 5.81 19.79 11.45
CA ASP A 266 4.63 20.65 11.60
C ASP A 266 4.91 22.01 10.95
N ILE A 267 4.17 22.33 9.89
CA ILE A 267 4.35 23.57 9.14
C ILE A 267 3.22 24.53 9.51
N PRO A 268 3.49 25.83 9.76
CA PRO A 268 2.45 26.83 9.97
C PRO A 268 1.43 26.82 8.83
N SER A 269 0.15 26.61 9.16
CA SER A 269 -0.93 26.50 8.18
C SER A 269 -1.40 27.88 7.66
N GLY A 270 -1.10 28.94 8.41
CA GLY A 270 -1.67 30.28 8.21
C GLY A 270 -3.13 30.39 8.64
N LYS A 271 -3.72 29.34 9.25
CA LYS A 271 -5.09 29.30 9.77
C LYS A 271 -5.07 29.38 11.31
N VAL A 272 -6.20 29.78 11.88
CA VAL A 272 -6.38 29.80 13.35
C VAL A 272 -6.50 28.36 13.88
N ASP A 273 -7.22 27.50 13.17
CA ASP A 273 -7.44 26.11 13.55
C ASP A 273 -7.61 25.23 12.28
N PRO A 274 -6.79 24.19 12.05
CA PRO A 274 -5.58 23.86 12.82
C PRO A 274 -4.45 24.88 12.52
N PRO A 275 -3.65 25.29 13.53
CA PRO A 275 -2.57 26.26 13.37
C PRO A 275 -1.39 25.72 12.56
N THR A 276 -1.29 24.39 12.44
CA THR A 276 -0.25 23.69 11.69
C THR A 276 -0.85 22.66 10.73
N ILE A 277 -0.08 22.31 9.71
CA ILE A 277 -0.35 21.18 8.82
C ILE A 277 0.87 20.25 8.81
N LYS A 278 0.62 18.95 8.66
CA LYS A 278 1.70 17.98 8.47
C LYS A 278 2.38 18.17 7.11
N GLY A 279 3.69 18.37 7.14
CA GLY A 279 4.55 18.49 5.97
C GLY A 279 4.92 17.18 5.27
N SER A 280 3.98 16.24 5.09
CA SER A 280 4.27 15.00 4.35
C SER A 280 4.69 15.30 2.91
N LEU A 281 5.62 14.50 2.37
CA LEU A 281 6.13 14.66 1.00
C LEU A 281 5.11 14.17 -0.02
N GLN A 282 4.50 13.01 0.26
CA GLN A 282 3.44 12.43 -0.53
C GLN A 282 2.07 12.95 -0.07
N LYS A 283 1.24 13.34 -1.05
CA LYS A 283 -0.13 13.83 -0.88
C LYS A 283 -1.18 12.96 -1.55
N ASP A 284 -0.81 12.21 -2.59
CA ASP A 284 -1.69 11.21 -3.20
C ASP A 284 -1.61 9.85 -2.48
N SER A 285 -2.52 8.93 -2.80
CA SER A 285 -2.55 7.56 -2.24
C SER A 285 -1.76 6.55 -3.07
N CYS A 286 -1.05 7.00 -4.11
CA CYS A 286 -0.70 6.15 -5.23
C CYS A 286 0.79 6.20 -5.63
N SER A 287 1.54 7.16 -5.12
CA SER A 287 2.95 7.34 -5.45
C SER A 287 3.94 6.74 -4.45
N CYS A 288 3.46 6.07 -3.39
CA CYS A 288 4.31 5.53 -2.32
C CYS A 288 5.40 4.58 -2.80
N SER A 289 5.16 3.78 -3.86
CA SER A 289 6.20 2.93 -4.43
C SER A 289 7.34 3.74 -5.08
N ILE A 290 7.04 4.87 -5.73
CA ILE A 290 8.07 5.75 -6.32
C ILE A 290 8.89 6.40 -5.21
N PHE A 291 8.21 6.96 -4.20
CA PHE A 291 8.88 7.57 -3.06
C PHE A 291 9.76 6.56 -2.32
N ALA A 292 9.23 5.39 -1.99
CA ALA A 292 9.98 4.35 -1.29
C ALA A 292 11.20 3.91 -2.10
N LEU A 293 11.04 3.71 -3.41
CA LEU A 293 12.13 3.31 -4.27
C LEU A 293 13.23 4.37 -4.38
N ASP A 294 12.87 5.63 -4.68
CA ASP A 294 13.84 6.73 -4.78
C ASP A 294 14.55 6.97 -3.43
N HIS A 295 13.81 6.98 -2.32
CA HIS A 295 14.39 7.09 -0.98
C HIS A 295 15.34 5.93 -0.65
N SER A 296 15.01 4.70 -1.05
CA SER A 296 15.90 3.55 -0.87
C SER A 296 17.20 3.70 -1.65
N PHE A 297 17.16 4.32 -2.82
CA PHE A 297 18.37 4.57 -3.62
C PHE A 297 19.20 5.70 -3.05
N ILE A 298 18.57 6.81 -2.65
CA ILE A 298 19.27 7.96 -2.08
C ILE A 298 19.94 7.55 -0.77
N VAL A 299 19.23 6.86 0.13
CA VAL A 299 19.78 6.47 1.44
C VAL A 299 20.95 5.49 1.29
N ALA A 300 20.95 4.64 0.27
CA ALA A 300 22.07 3.74 -0.03
C ALA A 300 23.36 4.49 -0.41
N THR A 301 23.25 5.71 -0.95
CA THR A 301 24.42 6.54 -1.29
C THR A 301 24.99 7.34 -0.11
N PHE A 302 24.26 7.39 1.02
CA PHE A 302 24.72 8.15 2.17
C PHE A 302 25.92 7.49 2.86
N PRO A 303 26.75 8.30 3.56
CA PRO A 303 27.88 7.79 4.32
C PRO A 303 27.53 6.63 5.28
N PRO A 304 28.47 5.71 5.56
CA PRO A 304 28.22 4.57 6.45
C PRO A 304 27.78 4.94 7.87
N ASP A 305 28.15 6.12 8.36
CA ASP A 305 27.83 6.65 9.69
C ASP A 305 26.47 7.40 9.75
N LEU A 306 25.64 7.30 8.71
CA LEU A 306 24.34 7.97 8.63
C LEU A 306 23.50 7.80 9.91
N HIS A 307 23.37 6.56 10.41
CA HIS A 307 22.53 6.23 11.56
C HIS A 307 23.05 6.86 12.86
N GLU A 308 24.36 6.91 13.03
CA GLU A 308 25.01 7.56 14.17
C GLU A 308 24.75 9.07 14.12
N ARG A 309 25.02 9.68 12.96
CA ARG A 309 24.82 11.12 12.74
C ARG A 309 23.37 11.53 12.96
N LEU A 310 22.41 10.86 12.31
CA LEU A 310 20.99 11.12 12.52
C LEU A 310 20.59 10.85 13.96
N GLY A 311 21.09 9.77 14.55
CA GLY A 311 20.86 9.40 15.94
C GLY A 311 21.27 10.48 16.95
N SER A 312 22.35 11.23 16.67
CA SER A 312 22.81 12.34 17.51
C SER A 312 21.93 13.60 17.41
N GLN A 313 21.20 13.75 16.32
CA GLN A 313 20.31 14.89 16.04
C GLN A 313 18.84 14.55 16.26
N ALA A 314 18.52 13.28 16.44
CA ALA A 314 17.16 12.80 16.57
C ALA A 314 16.59 13.13 17.95
N LYS A 315 15.30 13.46 17.96
CA LYS A 315 14.52 13.56 19.18
C LYS A 315 14.25 12.16 19.71
N GLN A 316 14.57 11.90 20.97
CA GLN A 316 14.21 10.65 21.63
C GLN A 316 12.71 10.67 22.01
N GLU A 317 11.94 9.71 21.50
CA GLU A 317 10.48 9.58 21.74
C GLU A 317 10.17 8.42 22.71
N GLY A 318 11.13 7.52 22.91
CA GLY A 318 11.07 6.40 23.84
C GLY A 318 12.46 5.82 24.10
N GLU A 319 12.55 4.72 24.84
CA GLU A 319 13.84 4.12 25.19
C GLU A 319 14.67 3.75 23.94
N ARG A 320 13.99 3.16 22.94
CA ARG A 320 14.60 2.65 21.69
C ARG A 320 14.08 3.34 20.43
N LEU A 321 13.26 4.38 20.60
CA LEU A 321 12.59 5.09 19.51
C LEU A 321 13.06 6.54 19.44
N PHE A 322 13.50 6.92 18.26
CA PHE A 322 13.98 8.24 17.93
C PHE A 322 13.24 8.74 16.69
N SER A 323 13.18 10.05 16.51
CA SER A 323 12.65 10.65 15.30
C SER A 323 13.48 11.80 14.78
N VAL A 324 13.55 11.89 13.47
CA VAL A 324 14.05 13.06 12.73
C VAL A 324 12.95 13.58 11.82
N THR A 325 13.05 14.81 11.34
CA THR A 325 12.13 15.36 10.34
C THR A 325 12.77 15.41 8.96
N TRP A 326 11.96 15.62 7.92
CA TRP A 326 12.45 15.86 6.55
C TRP A 326 13.48 17.00 6.47
N ASN A 327 13.36 18.00 7.35
CA ASN A 327 14.29 19.14 7.40
C ASN A 327 15.70 18.76 7.85
N GLN A 328 15.88 17.57 8.46
CA GLN A 328 17.17 17.06 8.90
C GLN A 328 17.82 16.12 7.89
N LEU A 329 17.14 15.82 6.78
CA LEU A 329 17.63 14.99 5.69
C LEU A 329 18.15 15.86 4.54
N SER A 330 18.91 15.26 3.61
CA SER A 330 19.49 16.00 2.50
C SER A 330 18.42 16.46 1.48
N PRO A 331 18.71 17.46 0.64
CA PRO A 331 17.78 17.95 -0.39
C PRO A 331 17.24 16.85 -1.31
N GLU A 332 18.04 15.84 -1.61
CA GLU A 332 17.66 14.71 -2.44
C GLU A 332 16.49 13.92 -1.85
N MET A 333 16.43 13.77 -0.51
CA MET A 333 15.34 13.08 0.18
C MET A 333 14.02 13.87 0.18
N VAL A 334 14.05 15.16 -0.18
CA VAL A 334 12.90 16.07 -0.09
C VAL A 334 12.46 16.55 -1.47
N LYS A 335 13.31 16.41 -2.51
CA LYS A 335 13.08 16.92 -3.87
C LYS A 335 11.74 16.49 -4.49
N ASN A 336 11.26 15.30 -4.14
CA ASN A 336 10.03 14.74 -4.69
C ASN A 336 8.76 15.24 -4.00
N SER A 337 8.85 16.16 -3.03
CA SER A 337 7.67 16.71 -2.36
C SER A 337 6.60 17.18 -3.36
N GLN A 338 5.36 16.73 -3.14
CA GLN A 338 4.19 17.16 -3.92
C GLN A 338 3.61 18.50 -3.41
N SER A 339 4.22 19.07 -2.37
CA SER A 339 3.83 20.33 -1.75
C SER A 339 4.95 21.37 -1.85
N THR A 340 4.67 22.46 -2.56
CA THR A 340 5.60 23.60 -2.64
C THR A 340 5.80 24.30 -1.31
N THR A 341 4.80 24.22 -0.40
CA THR A 341 4.90 24.71 0.97
C THR A 341 5.94 23.92 1.78
N VAL A 342 6.02 22.60 1.58
CA VAL A 342 7.04 21.78 2.24
C VAL A 342 8.44 22.16 1.76
N ILE A 343 8.64 22.40 0.46
CA ILE A 343 9.93 22.86 -0.07
C ILE A 343 10.30 24.25 0.46
N LYS A 344 9.35 25.19 0.55
CA LYS A 344 9.61 26.51 1.14
C LYS A 344 10.06 26.38 2.59
N HIS A 345 9.33 25.60 3.38
CA HIS A 345 9.67 25.35 4.77
C HIS A 345 11.05 24.68 4.91
N TYR A 346 11.36 23.70 4.06
CA TYR A 346 12.69 23.07 4.03
C TYR A 346 13.81 24.09 3.76
N ILE A 347 13.61 25.03 2.83
CA ILE A 347 14.57 26.11 2.52
C ILE A 347 14.74 27.07 3.71
N GLU A 348 13.66 27.41 4.40
CA GLU A 348 13.68 28.27 5.58
C GLU A 348 14.49 27.65 6.72
N GLU A 349 14.33 26.34 6.94
CA GLU A 349 15.05 25.58 7.97
C GLU A 349 16.48 25.22 7.54
N ASN A 350 16.77 25.18 6.23
CA ASN A 350 18.08 24.86 5.67
C ASN A 350 18.58 25.91 4.64
N PRO A 351 18.89 27.15 5.07
CA PRO A 351 19.31 28.20 4.14
C PRO A 351 20.54 27.86 3.29
N SER A 352 21.46 27.05 3.84
CA SER A 352 22.66 26.58 3.13
C SER A 352 22.36 25.62 1.98
N SER A 353 21.22 24.95 1.99
CA SER A 353 20.80 24.00 0.95
C SER A 353 19.86 24.61 -0.09
N LYS A 354 19.58 25.92 0.02
CA LYS A 354 18.61 26.62 -0.83
C LYS A 354 18.88 26.45 -2.33
N GLU A 355 20.11 26.66 -2.77
CA GLU A 355 20.44 26.61 -4.21
C GLU A 355 20.23 25.19 -4.76
N GLN A 356 20.73 24.19 -4.04
CA GLN A 356 20.61 22.78 -4.41
C GLN A 356 19.15 22.32 -4.49
N ILE A 357 18.31 22.62 -3.48
CA ILE A 357 16.91 22.19 -3.51
C ILE A 357 16.11 22.95 -4.58
N LEU A 358 16.42 24.22 -4.87
CA LEU A 358 15.79 24.96 -5.96
C LEU A 358 16.17 24.39 -7.32
N GLU A 359 17.42 23.95 -7.51
CA GLU A 359 17.83 23.24 -8.73
C GLU A 359 17.04 21.93 -8.90
N LEU A 360 17.01 21.09 -7.86
CA LEU A 360 16.32 19.79 -7.87
C LEU A 360 14.79 19.91 -8.07
N THR A 361 14.20 21.06 -7.75
CA THR A 361 12.75 21.30 -7.82
C THR A 361 12.36 22.30 -8.92
N GLN A 362 13.30 22.68 -9.80
CA GLN A 362 13.12 23.72 -10.81
C GLN A 362 12.46 24.99 -10.24
N ASN A 363 13.15 25.61 -9.29
CA ASN A 363 12.69 26.78 -8.54
C ASN A 363 11.37 26.53 -7.78
N ASN A 364 11.26 25.39 -7.09
CA ASN A 364 10.06 24.99 -6.34
C ASN A 364 8.77 24.95 -7.20
N THR A 365 8.90 24.41 -8.41
CA THR A 365 7.76 24.12 -9.27
C THR A 365 7.03 22.89 -8.74
N ARG A 366 5.70 23.00 -8.58
CA ARG A 366 4.87 21.93 -8.00
C ARG A 366 5.11 20.60 -8.74
N ASN A 367 5.36 19.54 -7.98
CA ASN A 367 5.60 18.18 -8.47
C ASN A 367 6.82 18.01 -9.41
N TYR A 368 7.67 19.01 -9.61
CA TYR A 368 8.75 18.89 -10.59
C TYR A 368 9.70 17.75 -10.29
N GLY A 369 10.25 17.68 -9.08
CA GLY A 369 11.17 16.62 -8.69
C GLY A 369 10.51 15.23 -8.80
N PHE A 370 9.24 15.14 -8.39
CA PHE A 370 8.45 13.91 -8.51
C PHE A 370 8.27 13.47 -9.97
N GLU A 371 7.86 14.37 -10.86
CA GLU A 371 7.69 14.05 -12.28
C GLU A 371 9.03 13.71 -12.95
N ALA A 372 10.13 14.38 -12.58
CA ALA A 372 11.46 14.03 -13.08
C ALA A 372 11.84 12.59 -12.68
N THR A 373 11.67 12.22 -11.42
CA THR A 373 11.91 10.85 -10.90
C THR A 373 11.02 9.83 -11.62
N LYS A 374 9.74 10.15 -11.81
CA LYS A 374 8.81 9.31 -12.56
C LYS A 374 9.22 9.11 -14.02
N GLN A 375 9.69 10.15 -14.70
CA GLN A 375 10.19 10.04 -16.08
C GLN A 375 11.46 9.18 -16.16
N GLU A 376 12.35 9.26 -15.17
CA GLU A 376 13.51 8.38 -15.10
C GLU A 376 13.07 6.90 -14.99
N PHE A 377 12.12 6.60 -14.10
CA PHE A 377 11.62 5.24 -13.91
C PHE A 377 10.92 4.72 -15.18
N LEU A 378 10.16 5.58 -15.85
CA LEU A 378 9.57 5.31 -17.17
C LEU A 378 10.63 4.94 -18.20
N GLN A 379 11.74 5.66 -18.26
CA GLN A 379 12.81 5.38 -19.21
C GLN A 379 13.47 4.02 -18.95
N ILE A 380 13.72 3.70 -17.68
CA ILE A 380 14.33 2.43 -17.27
C ILE A 380 13.43 1.24 -17.65
N VAL A 381 12.15 1.29 -17.30
CA VAL A 381 11.28 0.15 -17.65
C VAL A 381 11.01 0.07 -19.14
N ASN A 382 10.91 1.20 -19.84
CA ASN A 382 10.84 1.17 -21.30
C ASN A 382 12.10 0.57 -21.92
N HIS A 383 13.27 0.77 -21.32
CA HIS A 383 14.50 0.12 -21.75
C HIS A 383 14.38 -1.39 -21.59
N TYR A 384 14.06 -1.90 -20.39
CA TYR A 384 13.86 -3.34 -20.14
C TYR A 384 12.83 -3.98 -21.07
N CYS A 385 11.67 -3.35 -21.25
CA CYS A 385 10.63 -3.86 -22.15
C CYS A 385 11.05 -3.91 -23.63
N LYS A 386 12.00 -3.05 -24.04
CA LYS A 386 12.54 -3.02 -25.41
C LYS A 386 13.67 -4.02 -25.60
N THR A 387 14.54 -4.21 -24.61
CA THR A 387 15.79 -4.96 -24.76
C THR A 387 15.71 -6.40 -24.28
N CYS A 388 14.87 -6.72 -23.30
CA CYS A 388 14.71 -8.08 -22.78
C CYS A 388 13.53 -8.79 -23.45
N SER A 389 13.61 -10.11 -23.61
CA SER A 389 12.47 -11.00 -23.84
C SER A 389 11.60 -11.12 -22.58
N ASP A 390 10.37 -11.65 -22.71
CA ASP A 390 9.48 -11.84 -21.56
C ASP A 390 10.08 -12.79 -20.51
N ASN A 391 10.74 -13.87 -20.96
CA ASN A 391 11.43 -14.82 -20.07
C ASN A 391 12.58 -14.16 -19.30
N GLU A 392 13.41 -13.34 -19.97
CA GLU A 392 14.49 -12.60 -19.30
C GLU A 392 13.96 -11.58 -18.29
N LEU A 393 12.80 -10.96 -18.56
CA LEU A 393 12.15 -10.07 -17.59
C LEU A 393 11.68 -10.83 -16.36
N GLN A 394 11.06 -11.99 -16.55
CA GLN A 394 10.62 -12.84 -15.43
C GLN A 394 11.81 -13.31 -14.58
N GLU A 395 12.91 -13.70 -15.20
CA GLU A 395 14.13 -14.10 -14.49
C GLU A 395 14.69 -12.96 -13.62
N ARG A 396 14.78 -11.74 -14.16
CA ARG A 396 15.23 -10.54 -13.43
C ARG A 396 14.32 -10.21 -12.24
N LEU A 397 13.01 -10.39 -12.40
CA LEU A 397 12.02 -10.18 -11.33
C LEU A 397 12.15 -11.22 -10.21
N ARG A 398 12.50 -12.48 -10.53
CA ARG A 398 12.70 -13.53 -9.52
C ARG A 398 13.94 -13.28 -8.65
N HIS A 399 15.04 -12.84 -9.24
CA HIS A 399 16.31 -12.61 -8.53
C HIS A 399 16.26 -11.49 -7.48
N THR A 400 15.24 -10.63 -7.52
CA THR A 400 15.08 -9.47 -6.63
C THR A 400 14.07 -9.70 -5.50
N THR A 401 13.42 -10.87 -5.46
CA THR A 401 12.50 -11.25 -4.38
C THR A 401 13.19 -12.15 -3.36
N SER A 402 13.03 -11.86 -2.06
CA SER A 402 13.44 -12.77 -0.98
C SER A 402 12.44 -13.92 -0.84
N GLN A 403 12.22 -14.72 -1.88
CA GLN A 403 11.31 -15.85 -1.75
C GLN A 403 11.87 -16.89 -0.77
N SER A 404 11.01 -17.29 0.17
CA SER A 404 11.21 -18.44 1.07
C SER A 404 11.50 -19.70 0.24
N SER A 405 12.65 -20.32 0.47
CA SER A 405 13.04 -21.58 -0.17
C SER A 405 12.25 -22.80 0.31
N GLN A 406 11.16 -22.64 1.08
CA GLN A 406 10.40 -23.75 1.67
C GLN A 406 9.24 -24.27 0.81
N LEU A 407 8.98 -23.73 -0.40
CA LEU A 407 7.90 -24.22 -1.27
C LEU A 407 8.35 -25.12 -2.43
N GLU A 408 9.65 -25.39 -2.61
CA GLU A 408 10.14 -26.28 -3.68
C GLU A 408 10.57 -27.69 -3.23
N SER A 409 10.44 -28.06 -1.95
CA SER A 409 10.97 -29.34 -1.44
C SER A 409 9.98 -30.50 -1.28
N ASP A 410 8.79 -30.47 -1.88
CA ASP A 410 7.83 -31.60 -1.84
C ASP A 410 7.49 -32.17 -3.23
N SER A 411 8.50 -32.27 -4.09
CA SER A 411 8.46 -33.16 -5.26
C SER A 411 9.64 -34.12 -5.27
N THR A 412 9.77 -34.92 -4.19
CA THR A 412 10.64 -36.09 -4.23
C THR A 412 10.01 -37.13 -5.17
N GLN A 413 10.54 -37.18 -6.39
CA GLN A 413 10.34 -38.27 -7.33
C GLN A 413 10.77 -39.58 -6.66
N ILE A 414 9.81 -40.48 -6.45
CA ILE A 414 10.07 -41.89 -6.20
C ILE A 414 10.65 -42.46 -7.50
N TYR A 415 11.97 -42.66 -7.54
CA TYR A 415 12.57 -43.60 -8.47
C TYR A 415 12.75 -44.94 -7.76
N ASN A 416 11.95 -45.91 -8.17
CA ASN A 416 12.20 -47.33 -7.95
C ASN A 416 13.46 -47.73 -8.73
N VAL A 417 14.50 -48.21 -8.04
CA VAL A 417 15.23 -49.45 -8.35
C VAL A 417 15.73 -50.05 -7.03
#